data_AF-A0ABD2LNA2-F1
#
_entry.id   AF-A0ABD2LNA2-F1
#
_cell.length_a   1.000
_cell.length_b   1.000
_cell.length_c   1.000
_cell.angle_alpha   90.00
_cell.angle_beta   90.00
_cell.angle_gamma   90.00
#
_symmetry.space_group_name_H-M   'P 1'
#
loop_
_entity.id
_entity.type
_entity.pdbx_description
1 polymer ?
#
loop_
_entity_poly.entity_id
_entity_poly.type
_entity_poly.pdbx_seq_one_letter_code
_entity_poly.pdbx_strand_id
1 'polypeptide(L)'
;MNSLKRFQLPEQGTRQQEELDSVEPKNISDVVNFNSAGVFYVLGKVTNMQSRVYKACPFRSKGLICRRKLSDDNMCEACGQKAIAPIHTVFVRLLLQDVEQADIAQRVTMFSSVAEEFLGMKAAELLAKEKEPESLAKHLDDLIAVKLIAKVNIKANSQTYTGFDWIVNLFKKCPGKNDSDVPKEKDDDAGDVDGIATKKAKKN
;
A
#
# COMPACT_ATOMS: atom_id res chain seq x y z
N MET A 1 -17.95 -49.29 -9.13
CA MET A 1 -16.82 -48.34 -9.02
C MET A 1 -17.32 -46.97 -9.49
N ASN A 2 -17.69 -46.10 -8.56
CA ASN A 2 -18.18 -44.75 -8.89
C ASN A 2 -17.05 -43.73 -8.68
N SER A 3 -16.57 -43.19 -9.80
CA SER A 3 -15.59 -42.11 -9.84
C SER A 3 -16.23 -40.81 -9.35
N LEU A 4 -15.85 -40.38 -8.14
CA LEU A 4 -16.19 -39.07 -7.61
C LEU A 4 -15.41 -38.02 -8.42
N LYS A 5 -16.10 -37.38 -9.39
CA LYS A 5 -15.61 -36.16 -10.02
C LYS A 5 -15.43 -35.11 -8.92
N ARG A 6 -14.17 -34.76 -8.64
CA ARG A 6 -13.80 -33.58 -7.85
C ARG A 6 -14.52 -32.38 -8.46
N PHE A 7 -15.45 -31.81 -7.70
CA PHE A 7 -15.92 -30.45 -7.94
C PHE A 7 -14.70 -29.52 -7.86
N GLN A 8 -14.18 -29.11 -9.01
CA GLN A 8 -13.30 -27.96 -9.10
C GLN A 8 -14.17 -26.73 -8.92
N LEU A 9 -14.09 -26.12 -7.74
CA LEU A 9 -14.60 -24.77 -7.53
C LEU A 9 -13.83 -23.84 -8.49
N PRO A 10 -14.51 -22.99 -9.28
CA PRO A 10 -13.83 -22.03 -10.13
C PRO A 10 -12.95 -21.12 -9.27
N GLU A 11 -11.73 -20.89 -9.74
CA GLU A 11 -10.71 -20.09 -9.08
C GLU A 11 -11.27 -18.71 -8.71
N GLN A 12 -11.44 -18.42 -7.42
CA GLN A 12 -11.97 -17.13 -6.96
C GLN A 12 -11.08 -15.92 -7.37
N GLY A 13 -9.84 -16.18 -7.80
CA GLY A 13 -8.91 -15.15 -8.28
C GLY A 13 -9.27 -14.56 -9.65
N THR A 14 -9.79 -15.34 -10.60
CA THR A 14 -10.06 -14.85 -11.96
C THR A 14 -11.19 -13.83 -12.01
N ARG A 15 -12.28 -14.06 -11.26
CA ARG A 15 -13.43 -13.14 -11.23
C ARG A 15 -13.14 -11.76 -10.63
N GLN A 16 -12.26 -11.67 -9.64
CA GLN A 16 -11.90 -10.38 -9.01
C GLN A 16 -10.96 -9.57 -9.89
N GLN A 17 -10.08 -10.25 -10.65
CA GLN A 17 -9.22 -9.62 -11.64
C GLN A 17 -10.04 -9.08 -12.82
N GLU A 18 -11.00 -9.88 -13.32
CA GLU A 18 -11.94 -9.48 -14.38
C GLU A 18 -12.76 -8.23 -13.98
N GLU A 19 -13.16 -8.12 -12.70
CA GLU A 19 -13.84 -6.93 -12.19
C GLU A 19 -12.97 -5.67 -12.36
N LEU A 20 -11.70 -5.72 -11.95
CA LEU A 20 -10.77 -4.59 -12.07
C LEU A 20 -10.46 -4.23 -13.53
N ASP A 21 -10.48 -5.19 -14.44
CA ASP A 21 -10.20 -4.98 -15.86
C ASP A 21 -11.38 -4.39 -16.62
N SER A 22 -12.60 -4.53 -16.08
CA SER A 22 -13.84 -4.07 -16.70
C SER A 22 -14.26 -2.64 -16.32
N VAL A 23 -13.61 -2.04 -15.32
CA VAL A 23 -14.00 -0.73 -14.78
C VAL A 23 -12.95 0.33 -15.08
N GLU A 24 -13.39 1.45 -15.64
CA GLU A 24 -12.55 2.63 -15.83
C GLU A 24 -12.24 3.29 -14.47
N PRO A 25 -10.96 3.36 -14.06
CA PRO A 25 -10.60 3.96 -12.78
C PRO A 25 -10.69 5.48 -12.85
N LYS A 26 -11.09 6.09 -11.73
CA LYS A 26 -11.08 7.54 -11.55
C LYS A 26 -9.71 8.03 -11.08
N ASN A 27 -9.41 9.29 -11.34
CA ASN A 27 -8.30 9.98 -10.70
C ASN A 27 -8.60 10.20 -9.21
N ILE A 28 -7.56 10.23 -8.37
CA ILE A 28 -7.71 10.39 -6.92
C ILE A 28 -8.33 11.77 -6.61
N SER A 29 -7.88 12.79 -7.33
CA SER A 29 -8.39 14.16 -7.29
C SER A 29 -9.91 14.25 -7.47
N ASP A 30 -10.46 13.56 -8.47
CA ASP A 30 -11.92 13.53 -8.69
C ASP A 30 -12.68 12.94 -7.50
N VAL A 31 -12.16 11.86 -6.92
CA VAL A 31 -12.79 11.20 -5.77
C VAL A 31 -12.66 12.03 -4.50
N VAL A 32 -11.53 12.70 -4.28
CA VAL A 32 -11.33 13.64 -3.17
C VAL A 32 -12.28 14.83 -3.30
N ASN A 33 -12.39 15.42 -4.50
CA ASN A 33 -13.30 16.56 -4.77
C ASN A 33 -14.78 16.17 -4.63
N PHE A 34 -15.14 14.93 -4.97
CA PHE A 34 -16.49 14.42 -4.76
C PHE A 34 -16.85 14.28 -3.26
N ASN A 35 -15.84 14.10 -2.39
CA ASN A 35 -15.93 14.20 -0.94
C ASN A 35 -17.09 13.42 -0.29
N SER A 36 -17.25 12.15 -0.66
CA SER A 36 -18.29 11.30 -0.08
C SER A 36 -17.85 9.86 0.16
N ALA A 37 -18.60 9.19 1.04
CA ALA A 37 -18.41 7.76 1.29
C ALA A 37 -18.94 6.95 0.10
N GLY A 38 -18.28 5.83 -0.20
CA GLY A 38 -18.66 4.98 -1.32
C GLY A 38 -17.55 4.02 -1.72
N VAL A 39 -17.82 3.25 -2.77
CA VAL A 39 -16.83 2.37 -3.39
C VAL A 39 -16.39 2.97 -4.71
N PHE A 40 -15.09 3.15 -4.88
CA PHE A 40 -14.49 3.75 -6.07
C PHE A 40 -13.36 2.87 -6.58
N TYR A 41 -13.14 2.92 -7.90
CA TYR A 41 -11.94 2.40 -8.53
C TYR A 41 -11.03 3.59 -8.80
N VAL A 42 -9.81 3.58 -8.27
CA VAL A 42 -8.88 4.71 -8.39
C VAL A 42 -7.55 4.27 -8.99
N LEU A 43 -6.97 5.11 -9.83
CA LEU A 43 -5.62 4.96 -10.33
C LEU A 43 -4.68 5.86 -9.53
N GLY A 44 -3.60 5.30 -8.99
CA GLY A 44 -2.62 6.06 -8.23
C GLY A 44 -1.22 5.47 -8.27
N LYS A 45 -0.21 6.30 -7.96
CA LYS A 45 1.19 5.91 -7.82
C LYS A 45 1.54 5.80 -6.35
N VAL A 46 2.17 4.70 -5.94
CA VAL A 46 2.70 4.56 -4.57
C VAL A 46 3.90 5.49 -4.40
N THR A 47 3.82 6.44 -3.48
CA THR A 47 4.95 7.36 -3.18
C THR A 47 5.56 7.11 -1.81
N ASN A 48 4.81 6.47 -0.91
CA ASN A 48 5.30 6.09 0.40
C ASN A 48 4.51 4.88 0.89
N MET A 49 5.13 4.05 1.73
CA MET A 49 4.44 2.94 2.38
C MET A 49 4.96 2.64 3.77
N GLN A 50 4.09 2.05 4.58
CA GLN A 50 4.43 1.51 5.89
C GLN A 50 3.72 0.18 6.07
N SER A 51 4.46 -0.87 6.41
CA SER A 51 3.91 -2.17 6.78
C SER A 51 4.03 -2.40 8.28
N ARG A 52 3.07 -3.11 8.87
CA ARG A 52 3.12 -3.60 10.26
C ARG A 52 2.43 -4.95 10.38
N VAL A 53 2.87 -5.77 11.32
CA VAL A 53 2.14 -6.95 11.76
C VAL A 53 1.51 -6.67 13.13
N TYR A 54 0.26 -7.09 13.32
CA TYR A 54 -0.42 -7.00 14.60
C TYR A 54 -1.08 -8.31 14.99
N LYS A 55 -1.22 -8.53 16.30
CA LYS A 55 -1.95 -9.66 16.86
C LYS A 55 -3.46 -9.41 16.76
N ALA A 56 -4.17 -10.39 16.23
CA ALA A 56 -5.59 -10.35 15.95
C ALA A 56 -6.32 -11.52 16.63
N CYS A 57 -7.58 -11.26 16.98
CA CYS A 57 -8.42 -12.20 17.69
C CYS A 57 -8.75 -13.45 16.85
N PRO A 58 -8.47 -14.67 17.36
CA PRO A 58 -8.78 -15.92 16.68
C PRO A 58 -10.23 -16.38 16.86
N PHE A 59 -10.98 -15.80 17.80
CA PHE A 59 -12.31 -16.27 18.17
C PHE A 59 -13.33 -16.02 17.07
N ARG A 60 -14.35 -16.87 17.02
CA ARG A 60 -15.48 -16.71 16.10
C ARG A 60 -16.66 -16.08 16.84
N SER A 61 -17.20 -15.01 16.27
CA SER A 61 -18.49 -14.44 16.68
C SER A 61 -19.45 -14.57 15.51
N LYS A 62 -20.62 -15.18 15.74
CA LYS A 62 -21.65 -15.41 14.70
C LYS A 62 -21.11 -16.15 13.46
N GLY A 63 -20.25 -17.16 13.67
CA GLY A 63 -19.68 -17.98 12.60
C GLY A 63 -18.46 -17.39 11.87
N LEU A 64 -18.19 -16.09 12.03
CA LEU A 64 -17.05 -15.39 11.41
C LEU A 64 -15.93 -15.17 12.42
N ILE A 65 -14.67 -15.27 11.96
CA ILE A 65 -13.49 -14.97 12.79
C ILE A 65 -13.45 -13.46 13.07
N CYS A 66 -13.29 -13.09 14.34
CA CYS A 66 -13.37 -11.71 14.83
C CYS A 66 -12.30 -10.80 14.21
N ARG A 67 -11.03 -11.26 14.15
CA ARG A 67 -9.88 -10.54 13.58
C ARG A 67 -9.59 -9.15 14.15
N ARG A 68 -10.31 -8.69 15.18
CA ARG A 68 -9.99 -7.42 15.84
C ARG A 68 -8.62 -7.48 16.49
N LYS A 69 -7.91 -6.34 16.44
CA LYS A 69 -6.61 -6.18 17.10
C LYS A 69 -6.74 -6.54 18.59
N LEU A 70 -5.78 -7.30 19.08
CA LEU A 70 -5.64 -7.61 20.50
C LEU A 70 -4.81 -6.53 21.18
N SER A 71 -5.06 -6.32 22.48
CA SER A 71 -4.15 -5.60 23.36
C SER A 71 -2.84 -6.38 23.58
N ASP A 72 -1.89 -5.77 24.29
CA ASP A 72 -0.56 -6.33 24.52
C ASP A 72 -0.59 -7.62 25.35
N ASP A 73 -1.58 -7.76 26.25
CA ASP A 73 -1.85 -8.98 27.03
C ASP A 73 -2.70 -10.02 26.28
N ASN A 74 -2.85 -9.86 24.95
CA ASN A 74 -3.66 -10.68 24.04
C ASN A 74 -5.17 -10.66 24.34
N MET A 75 -5.68 -9.60 24.97
CA MET A 75 -7.11 -9.45 25.25
C MET A 75 -7.87 -8.94 24.03
N CYS A 76 -9.02 -9.56 23.72
CA CYS A 76 -9.93 -9.04 22.70
C CYS A 76 -11.08 -8.30 23.37
N GLU A 77 -11.13 -6.97 23.21
CA GLU A 77 -12.21 -6.14 23.77
C GLU A 77 -13.60 -6.53 23.25
N ALA A 78 -13.71 -6.90 21.97
CA ALA A 78 -15.01 -7.23 21.38
C ALA A 78 -15.52 -8.63 21.76
N CYS A 79 -14.63 -9.57 22.02
CA CYS A 79 -15.01 -10.92 22.45
C CYS A 79 -15.03 -11.06 23.97
N GLY A 80 -14.41 -10.13 24.70
CA GLY A 80 -14.21 -10.25 26.15
C GLY A 80 -13.39 -11.47 26.54
N GLN A 81 -12.54 -11.99 25.63
CA GLN A 81 -11.69 -13.18 25.88
C GLN A 81 -10.21 -12.95 25.54
N LYS A 82 -9.33 -13.58 26.31
CA LYS A 82 -7.87 -13.57 26.10
C LYS A 82 -7.48 -14.67 25.13
N ALA A 83 -6.77 -14.32 24.06
CA ALA A 83 -6.31 -15.27 23.06
C ALA A 83 -5.02 -15.97 23.52
N ILE A 84 -5.05 -17.30 23.59
CA ILE A 84 -3.87 -18.13 23.86
C ILE A 84 -2.96 -18.19 22.63
N ALA A 85 -3.55 -18.32 21.44
CA ALA A 85 -2.84 -18.34 20.16
C ALA A 85 -3.40 -17.25 19.22
N PRO A 86 -2.85 -16.01 19.29
CA PRO A 86 -3.24 -14.93 18.39
C PRO A 86 -2.98 -15.24 16.92
N ILE A 87 -3.83 -14.71 16.04
CA ILE A 87 -3.55 -14.66 14.60
C ILE A 87 -2.67 -13.45 14.33
N HIS A 88 -1.62 -13.60 13.53
CA HIS A 88 -0.83 -12.46 13.08
C HIS A 88 -1.39 -11.95 11.75
N THR A 89 -1.68 -10.66 11.68
CA THR A 89 -2.31 -10.03 10.50
C THR A 89 -1.43 -8.90 9.99
N VAL A 90 -1.25 -8.85 8.67
CA VAL A 90 -0.53 -7.76 8.01
C VAL A 90 -1.44 -6.55 7.82
N PHE A 91 -0.84 -5.39 7.99
CA PHE A 91 -1.40 -4.09 7.74
C PHE A 91 -0.42 -3.28 6.89
N VAL A 92 -0.91 -2.67 5.81
CA VAL A 92 -0.10 -1.77 4.98
C VAL A 92 -0.84 -0.45 4.81
N ARG A 93 -0.14 0.66 5.07
CA ARG A 93 -0.57 2.00 4.71
C ARG A 93 0.24 2.46 3.53
N LEU A 94 -0.43 2.92 2.49
CA LEU A 94 0.19 3.54 1.33
C LEU A 94 -0.17 5.02 1.28
N LEU A 95 0.74 5.83 0.77
CA LEU A 95 0.42 7.14 0.21
C LEU A 95 0.28 6.96 -1.29
N LEU A 96 -0.95 7.10 -1.80
CA LEU A 96 -1.23 7.06 -3.23
C LEU A 96 -1.34 8.47 -3.75
N GLN A 97 -0.45 8.81 -4.68
CA GLN A 97 -0.42 10.06 -5.40
C GLN A 97 -1.26 9.93 -6.67
N ASP A 98 -2.00 10.99 -6.99
CA ASP A 98 -2.71 11.12 -8.26
C ASP A 98 -1.71 11.11 -9.42
N VAL A 99 -2.06 10.46 -10.53
CA VAL A 99 -1.14 10.30 -11.68
C VAL A 99 -1.07 11.54 -12.56
N GLU A 100 -2.06 12.42 -12.50
CA GLU A 100 -2.12 13.68 -13.25
C GLU A 100 -1.75 14.88 -12.36
N GLN A 101 -1.98 14.79 -11.04
CA GLN A 101 -1.76 15.88 -10.08
C GLN A 101 -0.88 15.46 -8.91
N ALA A 102 0.44 15.64 -9.04
CA ALA A 102 1.42 15.14 -8.08
C ALA A 102 1.28 15.72 -6.64
N ASP A 103 0.64 16.87 -6.47
CA ASP A 103 0.36 17.49 -5.17
C ASP A 103 -0.82 16.83 -4.43
N ILE A 104 -1.68 16.10 -5.15
CA ILE A 104 -2.81 15.39 -4.58
C ILE A 104 -2.38 13.96 -4.22
N ALA A 105 -2.42 13.65 -2.93
CA ALA A 105 -2.15 12.31 -2.44
C ALA A 105 -3.08 11.92 -1.29
N GLN A 106 -3.43 10.65 -1.24
CA GLN A 106 -4.35 10.11 -0.25
C GLN A 106 -3.74 8.91 0.46
N ARG A 107 -3.90 8.89 1.80
CA ARG A 107 -3.52 7.72 2.60
C ARG A 107 -4.58 6.65 2.44
N VAL A 108 -4.17 5.48 2.00
CA VAL A 108 -5.03 4.29 1.88
C VAL A 108 -4.48 3.15 2.73
N THR A 109 -5.36 2.25 3.13
CA THR A 109 -5.04 1.13 4.02
C THR A 109 -5.43 -0.20 3.39
N MET A 110 -4.53 -1.17 3.44
CA MET A 110 -4.75 -2.58 3.10
C MET A 110 -4.66 -3.43 4.37
N PHE A 111 -5.53 -4.43 4.47
CA PHE A 111 -5.56 -5.36 5.60
C PHE A 111 -5.43 -6.80 5.13
N SER A 112 -4.84 -7.65 5.99
CA SER A 112 -4.86 -9.11 5.85
C SER A 112 -4.39 -9.57 4.46
N SER A 113 -5.20 -10.37 3.76
CA SER A 113 -4.87 -10.99 2.48
C SER A 113 -4.49 -9.98 1.41
N VAL A 114 -5.16 -8.83 1.35
CA VAL A 114 -4.86 -7.78 0.37
C VAL A 114 -3.47 -7.20 0.62
N ALA A 115 -3.11 -6.99 1.89
CA ALA A 115 -1.80 -6.49 2.26
C ALA A 115 -0.69 -7.54 2.00
N GLU A 116 -0.95 -8.81 2.32
CA GLU A 116 -0.02 -9.91 2.03
C GLU A 116 0.22 -10.09 0.53
N GLU A 117 -0.84 -9.99 -0.28
CA GLU A 117 -0.76 -10.07 -1.73
C GLU A 117 0.04 -8.90 -2.32
N PHE A 118 -0.20 -7.68 -1.82
CA PHE A 118 0.54 -6.50 -2.26
C PHE A 118 2.04 -6.62 -1.99
N LEU A 119 2.40 -7.06 -0.78
CA LEU A 119 3.77 -7.28 -0.34
C LEU A 119 4.41 -8.53 -0.96
N GLY A 120 3.62 -9.51 -1.38
CA GLY A 120 4.12 -10.84 -1.74
C GLY A 120 4.69 -11.61 -0.54
N MET A 121 4.25 -11.30 0.69
CA MET A 121 4.75 -11.90 1.93
C MET A 121 3.63 -12.19 2.92
N LYS A 122 3.72 -13.32 3.61
CA LYS A 122 2.81 -13.66 4.72
C LYS A 122 3.19 -12.93 6.01
N ALA A 123 2.24 -12.81 6.93
CA ALA A 123 2.49 -12.15 8.23
C ALA A 123 3.70 -12.73 8.99
N ALA A 124 3.89 -14.05 8.96
CA ALA A 124 5.01 -14.72 9.61
C ALA A 124 6.36 -14.38 8.96
N GLU A 125 6.39 -14.28 7.64
CA GLU A 125 7.60 -13.93 6.87
C GLU A 125 7.97 -12.46 7.10
N LEU A 126 6.98 -11.57 7.12
CA LEU A 126 7.20 -10.16 7.42
C LEU A 126 7.78 -9.97 8.83
N LEU A 127 7.25 -10.67 9.85
CA LEU A 127 7.81 -10.67 11.22
C LEU A 127 9.25 -11.19 11.28
N ALA A 128 9.59 -12.20 10.46
CA ALA A 128 10.96 -12.70 10.38
C ALA A 128 11.89 -11.63 9.76
N LYS A 129 11.47 -11.01 8.65
CA LYS A 129 12.21 -9.97 7.94
C LYS A 129 12.32 -8.65 8.70
N GLU A 130 11.43 -8.35 9.64
CA GLU A 130 11.58 -7.19 10.53
C GLU A 130 12.88 -7.24 11.37
N LYS A 131 13.52 -8.42 11.49
CA LYS A 131 14.85 -8.58 12.11
C LYS A 131 16.01 -8.26 11.17
N GLU A 132 15.73 -8.08 9.88
CA GLU A 132 16.68 -7.80 8.80
C GLU A 132 16.28 -6.48 8.09
N PRO A 133 16.43 -5.33 8.76
CA PRO A 133 15.80 -4.07 8.34
C PRO A 133 16.23 -3.59 6.95
N GLU A 134 17.48 -3.83 6.54
CA GLU A 134 17.99 -3.46 5.22
C GLU A 134 17.33 -4.28 4.09
N SER A 135 17.18 -5.59 4.31
CA SER A 135 16.51 -6.49 3.37
C SER A 135 15.03 -6.14 3.21
N LEU A 136 14.38 -5.81 4.33
CA LEU A 136 12.99 -5.37 4.32
C LEU A 136 12.84 -4.01 3.63
N ALA A 137 13.71 -3.03 3.92
CA ALA A 137 13.68 -1.72 3.30
C ALA A 137 13.80 -1.81 1.77
N LYS A 138 14.77 -2.58 1.26
CA LYS A 138 14.93 -2.80 -0.17
C LYS A 138 13.67 -3.40 -0.82
N HIS A 139 13.04 -4.38 -0.18
CA HIS A 139 11.80 -4.98 -0.69
C HIS A 139 10.65 -3.96 -0.73
N LEU A 140 10.56 -3.09 0.27
CA LEU A 140 9.53 -2.04 0.29
C LEU A 140 9.81 -0.95 -0.76
N ASP A 141 11.07 -0.61 -1.00
CA ASP A 141 11.48 0.35 -2.03
C ASP A 141 11.10 -0.12 -3.44
N ASP A 142 11.18 -1.42 -3.72
CA ASP A 142 10.74 -2.01 -5.01
C ASP A 142 9.23 -1.84 -5.26
N LEU A 143 8.44 -1.57 -4.21
CA LEU A 143 7.00 -1.31 -4.29
C LEU A 143 6.65 0.18 -4.39
N ILE A 144 7.64 1.06 -4.21
CA ILE A 144 7.51 2.50 -4.46
C ILE A 144 7.49 2.75 -5.96
N ALA A 145 6.86 3.85 -6.38
CA ALA A 145 6.62 4.27 -7.75
C ALA A 145 5.76 3.33 -8.60
N VAL A 146 5.33 2.18 -8.06
CA VAL A 146 4.35 1.29 -8.69
C VAL A 146 3.03 2.02 -8.87
N LYS A 147 2.50 2.00 -10.10
CA LYS A 147 1.13 2.43 -10.40
C LYS A 147 0.16 1.30 -10.10
N LEU A 148 -0.97 1.62 -9.49
CA LEU A 148 -2.00 0.65 -9.16
C LEU A 148 -3.40 1.17 -9.45
N ILE A 149 -4.25 0.25 -9.89
CA ILE A 149 -5.70 0.41 -9.86
C ILE A 149 -6.19 -0.24 -8.57
N ALA A 150 -6.88 0.51 -7.71
CA ALA A 150 -7.42 0.01 -6.45
C ALA A 150 -8.93 0.19 -6.37
N LYS A 151 -9.63 -0.86 -5.94
CA LYS A 151 -11.00 -0.76 -5.45
C LYS A 151 -10.96 -0.30 -4.00
N VAL A 152 -11.32 0.95 -3.76
CA VAL A 152 -11.29 1.59 -2.45
C VAL A 152 -12.70 1.76 -1.92
N ASN A 153 -12.91 1.31 -0.68
CA ASN A 153 -14.09 1.66 0.12
C ASN A 153 -13.75 2.84 1.02
N ILE A 154 -14.43 3.96 0.78
CA ILE A 154 -14.31 5.22 1.51
C ILE A 154 -15.46 5.28 2.50
N LYS A 155 -15.16 5.39 3.80
CA LYS A 155 -16.17 5.46 4.86
C LYS A 155 -15.85 6.57 5.85
N ALA A 156 -16.88 7.18 6.43
CA ALA A 156 -16.67 8.18 7.48
C ALA A 156 -15.92 7.55 8.66
N ASN A 157 -14.92 8.25 9.19
CA ASN A 157 -14.19 7.79 10.35
C ASN A 157 -15.11 7.87 11.60
N SER A 158 -15.31 6.73 12.27
CA SER A 158 -16.20 6.64 13.42
C SER A 158 -15.58 7.10 14.74
N GLN A 159 -14.27 7.38 14.77
CA GLN A 159 -13.51 7.67 15.98
C GLN A 159 -12.89 9.06 15.88
N THR A 160 -13.63 10.08 16.32
CA THR A 160 -13.12 11.39 16.78
C THR A 160 -12.37 12.31 15.79
N TYR A 161 -12.13 11.91 14.55
CA TYR A 161 -11.52 12.77 13.53
C TYR A 161 -12.50 13.06 12.38
N THR A 162 -12.59 14.32 11.97
CA THR A 162 -13.23 14.70 10.70
C THR A 162 -12.45 14.10 9.53
N GLY A 163 -13.06 13.20 8.77
CA GLY A 163 -12.43 12.62 7.58
C GLY A 163 -12.98 11.26 7.17
N PHE A 164 -12.42 10.72 6.10
CA PHE A 164 -12.78 9.42 5.56
C PHE A 164 -11.61 8.42 5.65
N ASP A 165 -11.91 7.18 6.03
CA ASP A 165 -10.98 6.05 5.89
C ASP A 165 -11.05 5.51 4.47
N TRP A 166 -9.90 5.42 3.80
CA TRP A 166 -9.76 4.82 2.48
C TRP A 166 -9.21 3.41 2.62
N ILE A 167 -10.05 2.39 2.39
CA ILE A 167 -9.69 0.99 2.56
C ILE A 167 -9.64 0.30 1.20
N VAL A 168 -8.48 -0.21 0.83
CA VAL A 168 -8.30 -0.99 -0.40
C VAL A 168 -8.80 -2.40 -0.17
N ASN A 169 -9.78 -2.82 -0.99
CA ASN A 169 -10.35 -4.17 -0.94
C ASN A 169 -9.75 -5.08 -2.01
N LEU A 170 -9.40 -4.51 -3.17
CA LEU A 170 -8.79 -5.20 -4.31
C LEU A 170 -7.83 -4.24 -5.00
N PHE A 171 -6.79 -4.76 -5.63
CA PHE A 171 -5.88 -3.95 -6.43
C PHE A 171 -5.31 -4.75 -7.61
N LYS A 172 -4.83 -4.03 -8.61
CA LYS A 172 -4.01 -4.54 -9.71
C LYS A 172 -2.83 -3.61 -9.90
N LYS A 173 -1.62 -4.17 -9.98
CA LYS A 173 -0.42 -3.41 -10.36
C LYS A 173 -0.47 -3.15 -11.87
N CYS A 174 -0.29 -1.90 -12.29
CA CYS A 174 -0.28 -1.55 -13.70
C CYS A 174 1.08 -1.93 -14.29
N PRO A 175 1.13 -2.60 -15.46
CA PRO A 175 2.38 -2.83 -16.17
C PRO A 175 2.90 -1.48 -16.67
N GLY A 176 4.07 -1.09 -16.19
CA GLY A 176 4.79 0.10 -16.61
C GLY A 176 6.22 0.02 -16.11
N LYS A 177 7.19 0.45 -16.90
CA LYS A 177 8.56 0.63 -16.42
C LYS A 177 8.48 1.58 -15.22
N ASN A 178 9.09 1.21 -14.11
CA ASN A 178 9.45 2.19 -13.10
C ASN A 178 10.23 3.26 -13.85
N ASP A 179 9.70 4.48 -13.97
CA ASP A 179 10.46 5.64 -14.41
C ASP A 179 11.46 5.96 -13.29
N SER A 180 12.44 5.07 -13.12
CA SER A 180 13.63 5.27 -12.30
C SER A 180 14.74 5.91 -13.15
N ASP A 181 14.36 6.77 -14.08
CA ASP A 181 15.25 7.76 -14.69
C ASP A 181 15.04 9.08 -13.94
N VAL A 182 15.35 9.06 -12.63
CA VAL A 182 15.84 10.28 -12.00
C VAL A 182 17.25 10.45 -12.56
N PRO A 183 17.56 11.50 -13.35
CA PRO A 183 18.93 11.75 -13.73
C PRO A 183 19.71 11.91 -12.43
N LYS A 184 20.65 11.01 -12.17
CA LYS A 184 21.73 11.32 -11.24
C LYS A 184 22.39 12.56 -11.82
N GLU A 185 22.23 13.70 -11.15
CA GLU A 185 23.08 14.86 -11.40
C GLU A 185 24.51 14.33 -11.43
N LYS A 186 25.17 14.50 -12.57
CA LYS A 186 26.59 14.30 -12.67
C LYS A 186 27.21 15.41 -11.84
N ASP A 187 27.80 15.05 -10.71
CA ASP A 187 28.85 15.85 -10.10
C ASP A 187 30.05 15.82 -11.06
N ASP A 188 30.00 16.66 -12.10
CA ASP A 188 31.16 16.98 -12.93
C ASP A 188 32.01 17.99 -12.14
N ASP A 189 32.75 17.46 -11.17
CA ASP A 189 33.76 18.16 -10.39
C ASP A 189 35.12 18.02 -11.09
N ALA A 190 35.52 19.07 -11.83
CA ALA A 190 36.91 19.49 -12.06
C ALA A 190 36.94 20.58 -13.16
N GLY A 191 36.49 21.78 -12.80
CA GLY A 191 36.84 23.00 -13.53
C GLY A 191 38.31 23.34 -13.29
N ASP A 192 39.18 22.90 -14.19
CA ASP A 192 40.53 23.42 -14.36
C ASP A 192 40.42 24.86 -14.89
N VAL A 193 40.80 25.85 -14.10
CA VAL A 193 40.81 27.25 -14.52
C VAL A 193 42.23 27.77 -14.47
N ASP A 194 42.90 27.61 -15.61
CA ASP A 194 44.15 28.26 -15.93
C ASP A 194 44.04 29.79 -15.74
N GLY A 195 44.99 30.32 -14.98
CA GLY A 195 45.09 31.74 -14.66
C GLY A 195 45.43 32.58 -15.90
N ILE A 196 44.44 33.30 -16.42
CA ILE A 196 44.68 34.36 -17.40
C ILE A 196 44.87 35.69 -16.66
N ALA A 197 46.11 36.17 -16.71
CA ALA A 197 46.49 37.53 -16.33
C ALA A 197 45.93 38.56 -17.32
N THR A 198 45.17 39.54 -16.83
CA THR A 198 44.91 40.79 -17.57
C THR A 198 45.18 42.03 -16.72
N LYS A 199 46.04 42.87 -17.29
CA LYS A 199 46.50 44.18 -16.80
C LYS A 199 45.39 45.24 -16.86
N LYS A 200 45.45 46.14 -15.86
CA LYS A 200 45.22 47.60 -15.90
C LYS A 200 44.00 48.16 -16.64
N ALA A 201 43.17 48.89 -15.88
CA ALA A 201 42.65 50.18 -16.34
C ALA A 201 42.45 51.15 -15.16
N LYS A 202 43.06 52.33 -15.31
CA LYS A 202 42.93 53.56 -14.50
C LYS A 202 41.47 54.02 -14.41
N LYS A 203 41.11 54.64 -13.28
CA LYS A 203 40.18 55.78 -13.28
C LYS A 203 40.58 56.79 -12.21
N ASN A 204 40.32 58.05 -12.55
CA ASN A 204 40.82 59.31 -11.99
C ASN A 204 40.58 59.50 -10.50
#